data_AF-A0A9D6QJK9-F1
#
_entry.id   AF-A0A9D6QJK9-F1
#
_cell.length_a   1.000
_cell.length_b   1.000
_cell.length_c   1.000
_cell.angle_alpha   90.00
_cell.angle_beta   90.00
_cell.angle_gamma   90.00
#
_symmetry.space_group_name_H-M   'P 1'
#
loop_
_entity.id
_entity.type
_entity.pdbx_description
1 polymer ?
#
loop_
_entity_poly.entity_id
_entity_poly.type
_entity_poly.pdbx_seq_one_letter_code
_entity_poly.pdbx_strand_id
1 'polypeptide(L)'
;MTRVRVLIVPVLLTALTWAAFIGDRAPGTSAARDGFPLDDAWIHMVYARSLAREGGFHYNPGVPEAGMTSPLWVIALAPVHLITHDDRAAVMGAKILSLVSGMVSVAALGLLAFELGESAPVAVAVATLAALDPALTFARTSGMEPALFTALVLLALTFACRGRALAAALCCGLGVLARPEGVLVAPALAFLLATAKPRLTIARGAAAAALAAL
;
A
#
# COMPACT_ATOMS: atom_id res chain seq x y z
N MET A 1 -6.52 13.60 -19.76
CA MET A 1 -6.51 14.46 -18.54
C MET A 1 -7.79 14.34 -17.69
N THR A 2 -8.87 13.72 -18.17
CA THR A 2 -10.17 13.60 -17.45
C THR A 2 -10.22 12.52 -16.37
N ARG A 3 -9.61 11.34 -16.60
CA ARG A 3 -9.70 10.19 -15.66
C ARG A 3 -9.08 10.45 -14.28
N VAL A 4 -7.92 11.11 -14.21
CA VAL A 4 -7.26 11.40 -12.93
C VAL A 4 -8.00 12.50 -12.16
N ARG A 5 -8.54 13.50 -12.86
CA ARG A 5 -9.25 14.63 -12.24
C ARG A 5 -10.49 14.19 -11.46
N VAL A 6 -11.25 13.24 -12.00
CA VAL A 6 -12.47 12.75 -11.32
C VAL A 6 -12.15 11.95 -10.05
N LEU A 7 -10.92 11.44 -9.91
CA LEU A 7 -10.49 10.70 -8.72
C LEU A 7 -9.91 11.59 -7.61
N ILE A 8 -9.78 12.90 -7.83
CA ILE A 8 -9.27 13.84 -6.81
C ILE A 8 -10.15 13.79 -5.56
N VAL A 9 -11.47 13.81 -5.72
CA VAL A 9 -12.42 13.81 -4.59
C VAL A 9 -12.25 12.56 -3.71
N PRO A 10 -12.34 11.31 -4.22
CA PRO A 10 -12.14 10.13 -3.37
C PRO A 10 -10.74 10.06 -2.74
N VAL A 11 -9.69 10.52 -3.44
CA VAL A 11 -8.34 10.59 -2.86
C VAL A 11 -8.29 11.59 -1.69
N LEU A 12 -8.90 12.77 -1.81
CA LEU A 12 -8.99 13.74 -0.72
C LEU A 12 -9.86 13.24 0.44
N LEU A 13 -10.94 12.50 0.16
CA LEU A 13 -11.76 11.84 1.18
C LEU A 13 -10.95 10.84 2.02
N THR A 14 -9.94 10.20 1.41
CA THR A 14 -9.01 9.32 2.14
C THR A 14 -8.23 10.09 3.21
N ALA A 15 -7.82 11.33 2.92
CA ALA A 15 -7.17 12.21 3.89
C ALA A 15 -8.13 12.67 4.98
N LEU A 16 -9.37 12.99 4.61
CA LEU A 16 -10.38 13.47 5.53
C LEU A 16 -10.77 12.40 6.56
N THR A 17 -11.02 11.18 6.11
CA THR A 17 -11.34 10.03 6.98
C THR A 17 -10.17 9.65 7.87
N TRP A 18 -8.93 9.70 7.35
CA TRP A 18 -7.72 9.52 8.15
C TRP A 18 -7.60 10.60 9.23
N ALA A 19 -7.80 11.87 8.87
CA ALA A 19 -7.73 13.00 9.80
C ALA A 19 -8.81 12.92 10.89
N ALA A 20 -10.03 12.50 10.52
CA ALA A 20 -11.11 12.25 11.46
C ALA A 20 -10.73 11.15 12.47
N PHE A 21 -10.13 10.05 12.00
CA PHE A 21 -9.71 8.95 12.86
C PHE A 21 -8.58 9.35 13.83
N ILE A 22 -7.51 9.98 13.35
CA ILE A 22 -6.39 10.38 14.23
C ILE A 22 -6.76 11.55 15.16
N GLY A 23 -7.79 12.32 14.79
CA GLY A 23 -8.34 13.42 15.58
C GLY A 23 -9.39 12.96 16.59
N ASP A 24 -9.86 11.71 16.50
CA ASP A 24 -10.87 11.18 17.39
C ASP A 24 -10.33 11.11 18.83
N ARG A 25 -11.16 11.59 19.75
CA ARG A 25 -10.90 11.60 21.20
C ARG A 25 -12.00 10.87 21.97
N ALA A 26 -12.86 10.09 21.31
CA ALA A 26 -13.81 9.22 21.98
C ALA A 26 -13.17 8.35 23.09
N PRO A 27 -11.92 7.87 22.97
CA PRO A 27 -11.23 7.16 24.06
C PRO A 27 -10.76 8.03 25.24
N GLY A 28 -10.96 9.35 25.21
CA GLY A 28 -10.51 10.28 26.25
C GLY A 28 -9.00 10.56 26.28
N THR A 29 -8.25 10.13 25.25
CA THR A 29 -6.80 10.30 25.16
C THR A 29 -6.36 10.81 23.78
N SER A 30 -5.11 11.24 23.65
CA SER A 30 -4.48 11.54 22.36
C SER A 30 -3.73 10.34 21.77
N ALA A 31 -3.94 9.14 22.30
CA ALA A 31 -3.22 7.92 21.90
C ALA A 31 -3.36 7.62 20.40
N ALA A 32 -4.54 7.86 19.82
CA ALA A 32 -4.79 7.70 18.39
C ALA A 32 -3.91 8.60 17.51
N ARG A 33 -3.41 9.72 18.05
CA ARG A 33 -2.44 10.60 17.38
C ARG A 33 -1.01 10.20 17.71
N ASP A 34 -0.71 10.04 19.00
CA ASP A 34 0.65 9.98 19.53
C ASP A 34 1.27 8.57 19.53
N GLY A 35 0.45 7.52 19.42
CA GLY A 35 0.87 6.12 19.36
C GLY A 35 0.20 5.36 18.21
N PHE A 36 0.47 4.07 18.08
CA PHE A 36 -0.20 3.22 17.10
C PHE A 36 -1.47 2.60 17.67
N PRO A 37 -2.51 2.37 16.84
CA PRO A 37 -3.68 1.62 17.27
C PRO A 37 -3.43 0.09 17.31
N LEU A 38 -2.29 -0.38 16.80
CA LEU A 38 -1.84 -1.77 16.82
C LEU A 38 -0.41 -1.83 17.35
N ASP A 39 -0.15 -2.74 18.29
CA ASP A 39 1.18 -2.89 18.90
C ASP A 39 2.22 -3.40 17.89
N ASP A 40 1.81 -4.24 16.92
CA ASP A 40 2.69 -4.80 15.88
C ASP A 40 3.43 -3.73 15.06
N ALA A 41 2.87 -2.53 14.92
CA ALA A 41 3.50 -1.42 14.23
C ALA A 41 4.88 -1.06 14.83
N TRP A 42 5.08 -1.28 16.14
CA TRP A 42 6.35 -1.03 16.80
C TRP A 42 7.48 -1.93 16.34
N ILE A 43 7.18 -3.16 15.90
CA ILE A 43 8.20 -4.07 15.34
C ILE A 43 8.86 -3.41 14.11
N HIS A 44 8.05 -2.81 13.23
CA HIS A 44 8.57 -2.10 12.07
C HIS A 44 9.41 -0.88 12.47
N MET A 45 9.02 -0.15 13.51
CA MET A 45 9.78 1.00 14.00
C MET A 45 11.14 0.62 14.59
N VAL A 46 11.24 -0.51 15.30
CA VAL A 46 12.51 -1.02 15.84
C VAL A 46 13.46 -1.33 14.69
N TYR A 47 13.02 -2.14 13.72
CA TYR A 47 13.87 -2.49 12.58
C TYR A 47 14.20 -1.29 11.69
N ALA A 48 13.25 -0.37 11.48
CA ALA A 48 13.50 0.82 10.66
C ALA A 48 14.53 1.75 11.31
N ARG A 49 14.45 1.90 12.64
CA ARG A 49 15.44 2.64 13.43
C ARG A 49 16.82 1.96 13.37
N SER A 50 16.88 0.64 13.52
CA SER A 50 18.12 -0.11 13.39
C SER A 50 18.72 0.05 12.00
N LEU A 51 17.93 -0.12 10.94
CA LEU A 51 18.43 0.06 9.57
C LEU A 51 19.00 1.46 9.37
N ALA A 52 18.31 2.48 9.89
CA ALA A 52 18.73 3.87 9.78
C ALA A 52 19.99 4.21 10.58
N ARG A 53 20.18 3.62 11.78
CA ARG A 53 21.24 4.02 12.73
C ARG A 53 22.42 3.06 12.79
N GLU A 54 22.16 1.77 12.59
CA GLU A 54 23.14 0.68 12.71
C GLU A 54 23.50 0.08 11.34
N GLY A 55 22.76 0.42 10.28
CA GLY A 55 23.02 -0.06 8.92
C GLY A 55 22.60 -1.52 8.68
N GLY A 56 21.83 -2.10 9.59
CA GLY A 56 21.39 -3.50 9.54
C GLY A 56 20.01 -3.72 10.15
N PHE A 57 19.45 -4.90 9.89
CA PHE A 57 18.18 -5.33 10.45
C PHE A 57 18.39 -5.98 11.82
N HIS A 58 18.29 -5.18 12.88
CA HIS A 58 18.45 -5.64 14.26
C HIS A 58 17.19 -5.31 15.06
N TYR A 59 16.66 -6.29 15.79
CA TYR A 59 15.67 -6.02 16.84
C TYR A 59 16.39 -5.70 18.15
N ASN A 60 17.37 -6.54 18.51
CA ASN A 60 18.32 -6.27 19.58
C ASN A 60 19.57 -5.60 18.99
N PRO A 61 20.04 -4.47 19.53
CA PRO A 61 21.17 -3.74 18.98
C PRO A 61 22.39 -4.61 18.71
N GLY A 62 22.96 -4.48 17.50
CA GLY A 62 24.12 -5.27 17.06
C GLY A 62 23.88 -6.76 16.80
N VAL A 63 22.65 -7.26 16.88
CA VAL A 63 22.31 -8.66 16.60
C VAL A 63 21.51 -8.76 15.28
N PRO A 64 22.12 -9.24 14.19
CA PRO A 64 21.44 -9.50 12.92
C PRO A 64 20.36 -10.56 13.04
N GLU A 65 19.14 -10.21 12.60
CA GLU A 65 18.03 -11.15 12.53
C GLU A 65 16.99 -10.74 11.48
N ALA A 66 16.20 -11.72 11.03
CA ALA A 66 15.16 -11.55 10.01
C ALA A 66 13.76 -11.81 10.59
N GLY A 67 13.45 -11.23 11.75
CA GLY A 67 12.16 -11.40 12.43
C GLY A 67 11.01 -10.56 11.84
N MET A 68 11.25 -9.76 10.80
CA MET A 68 10.21 -8.98 10.11
C MET A 68 9.64 -9.73 8.90
N THR A 69 8.32 -9.62 8.71
CA THR A 69 7.61 -10.14 7.54
C THR A 69 7.38 -9.09 6.46
N SER A 70 7.78 -7.83 6.69
CA SER A 70 7.51 -6.69 5.80
C SER A 70 8.77 -5.85 5.53
N PRO A 71 9.86 -6.43 4.96
CA PRO A 71 11.12 -5.72 4.77
C PRO A 71 10.99 -4.45 3.93
N LEU A 72 10.11 -4.42 2.92
CA LEU A 72 9.88 -3.21 2.12
C LEU A 72 9.34 -2.05 2.97
N TRP A 73 8.45 -2.36 3.92
CA TRP A 73 7.89 -1.35 4.82
C TRP A 73 8.95 -0.79 5.76
N VAL A 74 9.79 -1.66 6.33
CA VAL A 74 10.92 -1.26 7.18
C VAL A 74 11.89 -0.36 6.43
N ILE A 75 12.26 -0.72 5.19
CA ILE A 75 13.12 0.11 4.33
C ILE A 75 12.48 1.47 4.06
N ALA A 76 11.18 1.50 3.78
CA ALA A 76 10.45 2.75 3.52
C ALA A 76 10.33 3.65 4.76
N LEU A 77 10.31 3.07 5.97
CA LEU A 77 10.28 3.79 7.24
C LEU A 77 11.66 4.27 7.70
N ALA A 78 12.76 3.62 7.31
CA ALA A 78 14.10 3.98 7.77
C ALA A 78 14.46 5.48 7.53
N PRO A 79 14.12 6.11 6.39
CA PRO A 79 14.32 7.55 6.20
C PRO A 79 13.63 8.43 7.25
N VAL A 80 12.49 8.00 7.80
CA VAL A 80 11.80 8.72 8.89
C VAL A 80 12.73 8.83 10.10
N HIS A 81 13.44 7.75 10.44
CA HIS A 81 14.40 7.74 11.56
C HIS A 81 15.73 8.44 11.27
N LEU A 82 16.02 8.80 10.01
CA LEU A 82 17.14 9.66 9.64
C LEU A 82 16.81 11.14 9.84
N ILE A 83 15.54 11.52 9.64
CA ILE A 83 15.09 12.92 9.75
C ILE A 83 14.53 13.28 11.14
N THR A 84 14.09 12.29 11.92
CA THR A 84 13.61 12.50 13.28
C THR A 84 14.31 11.60 14.31
N HIS A 85 14.59 12.18 15.46
CA HIS A 85 15.07 11.47 16.65
C HIS A 85 13.98 11.28 17.72
N ASP A 86 12.80 11.87 17.53
CA ASP A 86 11.65 11.77 18.42
C ASP A 86 10.69 10.66 17.97
N ASP A 87 10.26 9.83 18.93
CA ASP A 87 9.40 8.67 18.67
C ASP A 87 8.01 9.07 18.19
N ARG A 88 7.45 10.18 18.71
CA ARG A 88 6.11 10.64 18.28
C ARG A 88 6.12 11.14 16.84
N ALA A 89 7.17 11.88 16.46
CA ALA A 89 7.39 12.29 15.08
C ALA A 89 7.59 11.07 14.16
N ALA A 90 8.26 10.01 14.64
CA ALA A 90 8.44 8.79 13.87
C ALA A 90 7.11 8.02 13.68
N VAL A 91 6.28 7.93 14.72
CA VAL A 91 4.90 7.41 14.65
C VAL A 91 4.09 8.18 13.61
N MET A 92 4.14 9.51 13.64
CA MET A 92 3.44 10.35 12.67
C MET A 92 3.97 10.12 11.25
N GLY A 93 5.29 9.98 11.07
CA GLY A 93 5.89 9.63 9.78
C GLY A 93 5.38 8.31 9.22
N ALA A 94 5.28 7.27 10.05
CA ALA A 94 4.72 5.98 9.64
C ALA A 94 3.25 6.08 9.24
N LYS A 95 2.44 6.82 9.99
CA LYS A 95 1.02 7.06 9.65
C LYS A 95 0.86 7.87 8.37
N ILE A 96 1.71 8.87 8.13
CA ILE A 96 1.72 9.63 6.87
C ILE A 96 2.10 8.74 5.70
N LEU A 97 3.12 7.88 5.85
CA LEU A 97 3.50 6.94 4.80
C LEU A 97 2.36 5.94 4.49
N SER A 98 1.65 5.49 5.52
CA SER A 98 0.48 4.61 5.38
C SER A 98 -0.69 5.34 4.71
N LEU A 99 -0.93 6.61 5.06
CA LEU A 99 -1.90 7.48 4.39
C LEU A 99 -1.58 7.67 2.90
N VAL A 100 -0.34 8.02 2.55
CA VAL A 100 0.08 8.19 1.17
C VAL A 100 -0.14 6.90 0.38
N SER A 101 0.21 5.75 0.97
CA SER A 101 -0.06 4.44 0.38
C SER A 101 -1.56 4.17 0.20
N GLY A 102 -2.38 4.57 1.15
CA GLY A 102 -3.85 4.50 1.06
C GLY A 102 -4.42 5.39 -0.05
N MET A 103 -3.90 6.61 -0.22
CA MET A 103 -4.28 7.51 -1.32
C MET A 103 -3.94 6.89 -2.68
N VAL A 104 -2.75 6.28 -2.80
CA VAL A 104 -2.34 5.55 -4.01
C VAL A 104 -3.26 4.37 -4.26
N SER A 105 -3.63 3.61 -3.22
CA SER A 105 -4.59 2.49 -3.32
C SER A 105 -5.94 2.95 -3.89
N VAL A 106 -6.53 4.00 -3.33
CA VAL A 106 -7.83 4.53 -3.77
C VAL A 106 -7.75 5.05 -5.20
N ALA A 107 -6.69 5.77 -5.56
CA ALA A 107 -6.47 6.22 -6.93
C ALA A 107 -6.30 5.03 -7.90
N ALA A 108 -5.50 4.03 -7.52
CA ALA A 108 -5.26 2.84 -8.33
C ALA A 108 -6.54 2.02 -8.54
N LEU A 109 -7.41 1.91 -7.53
CA LEU A 109 -8.71 1.25 -7.66
C LEU A 109 -9.61 1.95 -8.69
N GLY A 110 -9.73 3.27 -8.62
CA GLY A 110 -10.49 4.05 -9.61
C GLY A 110 -9.89 3.96 -11.01
N LEU A 111 -8.57 3.95 -11.13
CA LEU A 111 -7.88 3.74 -12.41
C LEU A 111 -8.13 2.34 -12.96
N LEU A 112 -8.06 1.31 -12.12
CA LEU A 112 -8.35 -0.07 -12.49
C LEU A 112 -9.77 -0.20 -13.04
N ALA A 113 -10.77 0.42 -12.41
CA ALA A 113 -12.14 0.44 -12.93
C ALA A 113 -12.20 0.96 -14.38
N PHE A 114 -11.49 2.06 -14.69
CA PHE A 114 -11.39 2.55 -16.07
C PHE A 114 -10.69 1.58 -17.03
N GLU A 115 -9.66 0.87 -16.57
CA GLU A 115 -8.97 -0.14 -17.40
C GLU A 115 -9.83 -1.38 -17.64
N LEU A 116 -10.79 -1.65 -16.75
CA LEU A 116 -11.80 -2.70 -16.91
C LEU A 116 -12.97 -2.26 -17.82
N GLY A 117 -12.96 -1.01 -18.31
CA GLY A 117 -13.98 -0.48 -19.21
C GLY A 117 -15.17 0.18 -18.51
N GLU A 118 -15.07 0.41 -17.20
CA GLU A 118 -16.14 1.05 -16.43
C GLU A 118 -16.27 2.55 -16.73
N SER A 119 -17.48 3.05 -16.48
CA SER A 119 -17.80 4.48 -16.63
C SER A 119 -17.20 5.33 -15.50
N ALA A 120 -17.06 6.64 -15.73
CA ALA A 120 -16.53 7.56 -14.70
C ALA A 120 -17.35 7.56 -13.39
N PRO A 121 -18.69 7.55 -13.41
CA PRO A 121 -19.48 7.42 -12.17
C PRO A 121 -19.15 6.16 -11.39
N VAL A 122 -19.00 5.00 -12.05
CA VAL A 122 -18.65 3.73 -11.40
C VAL A 122 -17.25 3.80 -10.80
N ALA A 123 -16.26 4.27 -11.55
CA ALA A 123 -14.88 4.43 -11.06
C ALA A 123 -14.80 5.37 -9.84
N VAL A 124 -15.55 6.47 -9.85
CA VAL A 124 -15.63 7.39 -8.70
C VAL A 124 -16.36 6.74 -7.53
N ALA A 125 -17.45 6.02 -7.77
CA ALA A 125 -18.20 5.33 -6.72
C ALA A 125 -17.34 4.29 -6.00
N VAL A 126 -16.66 3.39 -6.71
CA VAL A 126 -15.82 2.35 -6.08
C VAL A 126 -14.64 2.95 -5.31
N ALA A 127 -14.00 3.99 -5.86
CA ALA A 127 -12.92 4.70 -5.17
C ALA A 127 -13.43 5.43 -3.92
N THR A 128 -14.63 6.00 -3.97
CA THR A 128 -15.27 6.69 -2.84
C THR A 128 -15.66 5.70 -1.75
N LEU A 129 -16.25 4.55 -2.11
CA LEU A 129 -16.56 3.48 -1.18
C LEU A 129 -15.29 2.98 -0.48
N ALA A 130 -14.19 2.79 -1.21
CA ALA A 130 -12.91 2.41 -0.62
C ALA A 130 -12.33 3.49 0.31
N ALA A 131 -12.50 4.77 -0.02
CA ALA A 131 -12.07 5.88 0.82
C ALA A 131 -12.88 5.96 2.13
N LEU A 132 -14.18 5.65 2.08
CA LEU A 132 -15.10 5.69 3.22
C LEU A 132 -15.14 4.39 4.03
N ASP A 133 -14.59 3.29 3.48
CA ASP A 133 -14.59 2.00 4.15
C ASP A 133 -13.82 2.06 5.49
N PRO A 134 -14.43 1.68 6.64
CA PRO A 134 -13.79 1.76 7.94
C PRO A 134 -12.56 0.87 8.08
N ALA A 135 -12.55 -0.33 7.47
CA ALA A 135 -11.42 -1.25 7.57
C ALA A 135 -10.20 -0.73 6.78
N LEU A 136 -10.43 -0.20 5.59
CA LEU A 136 -9.40 0.48 4.81
C LEU A 136 -8.95 1.78 5.47
N THR A 137 -9.83 2.47 6.20
CA THR A 137 -9.49 3.67 7.00
C THR A 137 -8.58 3.30 8.16
N PHE A 138 -8.90 2.23 8.86
CA PHE A 138 -8.05 1.70 9.92
C PHE A 138 -6.69 1.24 9.37
N ALA A 139 -6.66 0.55 8.23
CA ALA A 139 -5.42 0.12 7.60
C ALA A 139 -4.47 1.29 7.30
N ARG A 140 -4.99 2.42 6.78
CA ARG A 140 -4.18 3.62 6.48
C ARG A 140 -3.85 4.50 7.69
N THR A 141 -4.49 4.28 8.86
CA THR A 141 -4.17 4.97 10.13
C THR A 141 -3.29 4.14 11.05
N SER A 142 -3.17 2.84 10.78
CA SER A 142 -2.40 1.88 11.60
C SER A 142 -0.90 2.18 11.69
N GLY A 143 -0.33 2.87 10.69
CA GLY A 143 1.13 2.99 10.56
C GLY A 143 1.82 1.72 10.06
N MET A 144 1.03 0.77 9.54
CA MET A 144 1.51 -0.50 8.99
C MET A 144 1.42 -0.52 7.46
N GLU A 145 2.03 -1.55 6.89
CA GLU A 145 2.14 -1.84 5.46
C GLU A 145 0.86 -2.29 4.70
N PRO A 146 -0.30 -2.66 5.30
CA PRO A 146 -1.44 -3.16 4.52
C PRO A 146 -1.91 -2.18 3.43
N ALA A 147 -1.84 -0.88 3.69
CA ALA A 147 -2.16 0.14 2.69
C ALA A 147 -1.14 0.17 1.52
N LEU A 148 0.15 -0.05 1.81
CA LEU A 148 1.19 -0.17 0.77
C LEU A 148 0.99 -1.44 -0.04
N PHE A 149 0.76 -2.58 0.63
CA PHE A 149 0.51 -3.85 -0.04
C PHE A 149 -0.71 -3.76 -0.97
N THR A 150 -1.82 -3.18 -0.49
CA THR A 150 -3.02 -2.94 -1.29
C THR A 150 -2.72 -2.08 -2.51
N ALA A 151 -1.94 -1.01 -2.36
CA ALA A 151 -1.53 -0.15 -3.46
C ALA A 151 -0.75 -0.93 -4.53
N LEU A 152 0.22 -1.74 -4.10
CA LEU A 152 1.06 -2.54 -5.00
C LEU A 152 0.21 -3.56 -5.78
N VAL A 153 -0.73 -4.25 -5.13
CA VAL A 153 -1.64 -5.19 -5.81
C VAL A 153 -2.52 -4.49 -6.85
N LEU A 154 -3.13 -3.36 -6.50
CA LEU A 154 -3.99 -2.60 -7.41
C LEU A 154 -3.20 -2.00 -8.58
N LEU A 155 -1.98 -1.55 -8.33
CA LEU A 155 -1.06 -1.09 -9.37
C LEU A 155 -0.63 -2.24 -10.28
N ALA A 156 -0.33 -3.42 -9.74
CA ALA A 156 0.00 -4.61 -10.53
C ALA A 156 -1.13 -4.96 -11.50
N LEU A 157 -2.37 -5.00 -11.01
CA LEU A 157 -3.57 -5.22 -11.82
C LEU A 157 -3.73 -4.14 -12.90
N THR A 158 -3.60 -2.87 -12.51
CA THR A 158 -3.74 -1.72 -13.43
C THR A 158 -2.69 -1.77 -14.55
N PHE A 159 -1.43 -2.04 -14.21
CA PHE A 159 -0.35 -2.15 -15.19
C PHE A 159 -0.51 -3.37 -16.10
N ALA A 160 -0.99 -4.49 -15.56
CA ALA A 160 -1.30 -5.66 -16.36
C ALA A 160 -2.42 -5.40 -17.38
N CYS A 161 -3.50 -4.70 -16.98
CA CYS A 161 -4.56 -4.29 -17.91
C CYS A 161 -4.05 -3.34 -19.00
N ARG A 162 -3.04 -2.52 -18.69
CA ARG A 162 -2.37 -1.62 -19.65
C ARG A 162 -1.28 -2.30 -20.50
N GLY A 163 -1.05 -3.61 -20.35
CA GLY A 163 0.00 -4.33 -21.07
C GLY A 163 1.43 -4.04 -20.58
N ARG A 164 1.60 -3.38 -19.44
CA ARG A 164 2.91 -3.02 -18.86
C ARG A 164 3.43 -4.16 -17.97
N ALA A 165 3.79 -5.28 -18.60
CA ALA A 165 4.22 -6.52 -17.94
C ALA A 165 5.31 -6.29 -16.86
N LEU A 166 6.39 -5.58 -17.20
CA LEU A 166 7.48 -5.32 -16.26
C LEU A 166 7.02 -4.52 -15.05
N ALA A 167 6.19 -3.49 -15.24
CA ALA A 167 5.67 -2.69 -14.13
C ALA A 167 4.75 -3.52 -13.22
N ALA A 168 3.93 -4.39 -13.81
CA ALA A 168 3.09 -5.32 -13.04
C ALA A 168 3.94 -6.31 -12.25
N ALA A 169 4.95 -6.92 -12.87
CA ALA A 169 5.89 -7.84 -12.25
C ALA A 169 6.69 -7.19 -11.10
N LEU A 170 7.17 -5.95 -11.30
CA LEU A 170 7.83 -5.17 -10.24
C LEU A 170 6.89 -4.93 -9.06
N CYS A 171 5.63 -4.55 -9.31
CA CYS A 171 4.63 -4.40 -8.25
C CYS A 171 4.36 -5.73 -7.51
N CYS A 172 4.29 -6.87 -8.22
CA CYS A 172 4.17 -8.17 -7.59
C CYS A 172 5.37 -8.50 -6.70
N GLY A 173 6.60 -8.32 -7.21
CA GLY A 173 7.83 -8.58 -6.45
C GLY A 173 7.96 -7.69 -5.22
N LEU A 174 7.66 -6.40 -5.36
CA LEU A 174 7.57 -5.48 -4.21
C LEU A 174 6.45 -5.89 -3.26
N GLY A 175 5.35 -6.46 -3.76
CA GLY A 175 4.26 -7.01 -2.96
C GLY A 175 4.73 -8.13 -2.03
N VAL A 176 5.59 -9.05 -2.53
CA VAL A 176 6.22 -10.11 -1.70
C VAL A 176 7.09 -9.52 -0.58
N LEU A 177 7.85 -8.45 -0.89
CA LEU A 177 8.66 -7.76 0.11
C LEU A 177 7.83 -6.91 1.09
N ALA A 178 6.63 -6.48 0.69
CA ALA A 178 5.70 -5.82 1.59
C ALA A 178 5.06 -6.81 2.54
N ARG A 179 4.60 -7.98 2.04
CA ARG A 179 3.96 -9.03 2.82
C ARG A 179 4.19 -10.40 2.15
N PRO A 180 4.48 -11.47 2.91
CA PRO A 180 4.84 -12.78 2.34
C PRO A 180 3.71 -13.41 1.53
N GLU A 181 2.44 -13.19 1.89
CA GLU A 181 1.29 -13.63 1.11
C GLU A 181 1.19 -12.97 -0.27
N GLY A 182 1.97 -11.90 -0.52
CA GLY A 182 2.17 -11.29 -1.83
C GLY A 182 2.64 -12.27 -2.89
N VAL A 183 3.24 -13.40 -2.50
CA VAL A 183 3.62 -14.50 -3.40
C VAL A 183 2.43 -15.02 -4.22
N LEU A 184 1.20 -14.88 -3.71
CA LEU A 184 -0.02 -15.33 -4.38
C LEU A 184 -0.49 -14.37 -5.47
N VAL A 185 0.01 -13.12 -5.51
CA VAL A 185 -0.49 -12.07 -6.41
C VAL A 185 -0.10 -12.36 -7.86
N ALA A 186 1.15 -12.74 -8.11
CA ALA A 186 1.64 -13.06 -9.46
C ALA A 186 0.89 -14.24 -10.11
N PRO A 187 0.75 -15.42 -9.47
CA PRO A 187 0.02 -16.54 -10.06
C PRO A 187 -1.47 -16.24 -10.21
N ALA A 188 -2.10 -15.54 -9.26
CA ALA A 188 -3.49 -15.11 -9.40
C ALA A 188 -3.68 -14.17 -10.60
N LEU A 189 -2.76 -13.21 -10.78
CA LEU A 189 -2.76 -12.30 -11.92
C LEU A 189 -2.57 -13.05 -13.24
N ALA A 190 -1.61 -13.97 -13.32
CA ALA A 190 -1.39 -14.80 -14.51
C ALA A 190 -2.66 -15.61 -14.87
N PHE A 191 -3.29 -16.23 -13.87
CA PHE A 191 -4.55 -16.96 -14.05
C PHE A 191 -5.70 -16.07 -14.55
N LEU A 192 -5.87 -14.88 -13.96
CA LEU A 192 -6.88 -13.91 -14.39
C LEU A 192 -6.65 -13.42 -15.83
N LEU A 193 -5.40 -13.18 -16.22
CA LEU A 193 -5.06 -12.75 -17.58
C LEU A 193 -5.29 -13.86 -18.60
N ALA A 194 -5.02 -15.11 -18.24
CA ALA A 194 -5.22 -16.28 -19.10
C ALA A 194 -6.71 -16.61 -19.32
N THR A 195 -7.57 -16.35 -18.34
CA THR A 195 -9.01 -16.69 -18.38
C THR A 195 -9.92 -15.55 -18.86
N ALA A 196 -9.42 -14.32 -18.93
CA ALA A 196 -10.24 -13.18 -19.26
C ALA A 196 -10.56 -13.06 -20.77
N LYS A 197 -11.77 -12.55 -21.07
CA LYS A 197 -12.42 -12.49 -22.40
C LYS A 197 -11.56 -11.81 -23.51
N PRO A 198 -11.81 -12.13 -24.81
CA PRO A 198 -11.00 -11.70 -25.96
C PRO A 198 -10.80 -10.20 -26.17
N ARG A 199 -11.63 -9.34 -25.54
CA ARG A 199 -11.51 -7.86 -25.62
C ARG A 199 -10.23 -7.30 -25.01
N LEU A 200 -9.42 -8.12 -24.35
CA LEU A 200 -8.21 -7.70 -23.65
C LEU A 200 -6.93 -8.40 -24.17
N THR A 201 -7.00 -9.15 -25.27
CA THR A 201 -6.05 -10.24 -25.55
C THR A 201 -4.74 -9.85 -26.25
N ILE A 202 -4.62 -8.67 -26.86
CA ILE A 202 -3.44 -8.36 -27.70
C ILE A 202 -2.22 -7.86 -26.87
N ALA A 203 -2.43 -7.36 -25.65
CA ALA A 203 -1.35 -6.88 -24.77
C ALA A 203 -0.92 -7.89 -23.67
N ARG A 204 -1.54 -9.08 -23.62
CA ARG A 204 -1.51 -9.99 -22.46
C ARG A 204 -0.54 -11.16 -22.53
N GLY A 205 -0.14 -11.61 -23.73
CA GLY A 205 0.75 -12.77 -23.87
C GLY A 205 2.12 -12.57 -23.21
N ALA A 206 2.71 -11.38 -23.36
CA ALA A 206 4.00 -11.04 -22.75
C ALA A 206 3.92 -10.88 -21.22
N ALA A 207 2.79 -10.40 -20.69
CA ALA A 207 2.59 -10.23 -19.25
C ALA A 207 2.40 -11.58 -18.54
N ALA A 208 1.63 -12.49 -19.13
CA ALA A 208 1.49 -13.85 -18.60
C ALA A 208 2.82 -14.62 -18.63
N ALA A 209 3.59 -14.51 -19.72
CA ALA A 209 4.90 -15.15 -19.83
C ALA A 209 5.94 -14.58 -18.85
N ALA A 210 5.98 -13.25 -18.66
CA ALA A 210 6.89 -12.61 -17.72
C ALA A 210 6.54 -12.91 -16.25
N LEU A 211 5.25 -13.05 -15.92
CA LEU A 211 4.79 -13.39 -14.57
C LEU A 211 4.91 -14.89 -14.26
N ALA A 212 4.82 -15.77 -15.27
CA ALA A 212 5.05 -17.21 -15.11
C ALA A 212 6.53 -17.58 -14.97
N ALA A 213 7.44 -16.63 -15.23
CA ALA A 213 8.89 -16.81 -15.11
C ALA A 213 9.46 -16.27 -13.76
N LEU A 214 8.60 -15.72 -12.89
CA LEU A 214 8.91 -15.33 -11.50
C LEU A 214 8.49 -16.44 -10.54
#